data_AF-A0A0F8ZA63-F1
#
_entry.id   AF-A0A0F8ZA63-F1
#
_cell.length_a   1.000
_cell.length_b   1.000
_cell.length_c   1.000
_cell.angle_alpha   90.00
_cell.angle_beta   90.00
_cell.angle_gamma   90.00
#
_symmetry.space_group_name_H-M   'P 1'
#
loop_
_entity.id
_entity.type
_entity.pdbx_description
1 polymer ?
#
loop_
_entity_poly.entity_id
_entity_poly.type
_entity_poly.pdbx_seq_one_letter_code
_entity_poly.pdbx_strand_id
1 'polypeptide(L)' 'WIKEREEKADRIIVITDEQDCARSNKSDSPLKADTFGKNNYMINVASMKNGIGYDKWVHIDGFSEAAIDYIREYEKIDFQ' A
#
# COMPACT_ATOMS: atom_id res chain seq x y z
N TRP A 1 8.05 2.29 -16.27
CA TRP A 1 7.41 2.31 -14.94
C TRP A 1 5.95 1.88 -15.05
N ILE A 2 5.33 1.35 -13.98
CA ILE A 2 3.93 0.87 -14.04
C ILE A 2 2.97 2.00 -14.44
N LYS A 3 3.12 3.20 -13.85
CA LYS A 3 2.33 4.39 -14.19
C LYS A 3 2.44 4.83 -15.67
N GLU A 4 3.60 4.65 -16.29
CA GLU A 4 3.79 5.00 -17.71
C GLU A 4 3.09 4.00 -18.65
N ARG A 5 2.76 2.81 -18.14
CA ARG A 5 2.05 1.76 -18.88
C ARG A 5 0.55 1.75 -18.57
N GLU A 6 0.20 2.08 -17.33
CA GLU A 6 -1.15 2.13 -16.80
C GLU A 6 -1.47 3.56 -16.41
N GLU A 7 -2.19 4.29 -17.26
CA GLU A 7 -2.50 5.71 -17.03
C GLU A 7 -3.46 5.92 -15.84
N LYS A 8 -4.30 4.91 -15.52
CA LYS A 8 -5.32 4.97 -14.47
C LYS A 8 -5.55 3.61 -13.83
N ALA A 9 -5.75 3.59 -12.52
CA ALA A 9 -6.19 2.40 -11.78
C ALA A 9 -7.29 2.78 -10.78
N ASP A 10 -8.29 1.91 -10.60
CA ASP A 10 -9.26 2.08 -9.51
C ASP A 10 -8.62 1.79 -8.15
N ARG A 11 -7.74 0.79 -8.09
CA ARG A 11 -6.97 0.48 -6.88
C ARG A 11 -5.55 0.01 -7.18
N ILE A 12 -4.62 0.41 -6.33
CA ILE A 12 -3.25 -0.10 -6.30
C ILE A 12 -3.03 -0.79 -4.95
N ILE A 13 -2.55 -2.03 -5.00
CA ILE A 13 -2.23 -2.81 -3.81
C ILE A 13 -0.75 -3.18 -3.88
N VAL A 14 0.02 -2.68 -2.92
CA VAL A 14 1.43 -3.03 -2.74
C VAL A 14 1.52 -4.08 -1.65
N ILE A 15 2.03 -5.26 -1.97
CA ILE A 15 2.29 -6.33 -1.01
C ILE A 15 3.79 -6.35 -0.75
N THR A 16 4.19 -6.17 0.50
CA THR A 16 5.61 -6.10 0.90
C THR A 16 5.81 -6.76 2.27
N ASP A 17 7.00 -7.26 2.56
CA ASP A 17 7.40 -7.73 3.89
C ASP A 17 8.01 -6.60 4.76
N GLU A 18 7.99 -5.36 4.27
CA GLU A 18 8.39 -4.12 4.95
C GLU A 18 9.76 -4.17 5.65
N GLN A 19 10.66 -5.03 5.17
CA GLN A 19 12.08 -4.95 5.50
C GLN A 19 12.68 -3.82 4.68
N ASP A 20 12.51 -2.59 5.17
CA ASP A 20 13.20 -1.45 4.59
C ASP A 20 14.69 -1.57 4.82
N CYS A 21 15.38 -2.08 3.80
CA CYS A 21 16.82 -2.12 3.74
C CYS A 21 17.42 -0.75 3.40
N ALA A 22 16.64 0.35 3.40
CA ALA A 22 17.13 1.72 3.25
C ALA A 22 17.88 2.19 4.51
N ARG A 23 18.99 1.52 4.80
CA ARG A 23 19.91 1.82 5.89
C ARG A 23 20.67 3.14 5.70
N SER A 24 20.44 3.90 4.61
CA SER A 24 21.23 5.13 4.38
C SER A 24 20.67 6.17 3.40
N ASN A 25 19.62 5.91 2.64
CA ASN A 25 19.07 6.93 1.74
C ASN A 25 17.55 6.92 1.78
N LYS A 26 16.95 7.97 2.35
CA LYS A 26 15.51 8.30 2.27
C LYS A 26 15.01 8.54 0.82
N SER A 27 15.75 8.08 -0.19
CA SER A 27 15.46 8.29 -1.60
C SER A 27 14.36 7.40 -2.12
N ASP A 28 14.27 6.14 -1.66
CA ASP A 28 13.33 5.13 -2.18
C ASP A 28 12.23 4.79 -1.18
N SER A 29 11.86 5.75 -0.33
CA SER A 29 10.74 5.56 0.60
C SER A 29 9.43 5.33 -0.19
N PRO A 30 8.58 4.37 0.21
CA PRO A 30 7.25 4.18 -0.38
C PRO A 30 6.35 5.42 -0.27
N LEU A 31 6.71 6.41 0.57
CA LEU A 31 6.10 7.74 0.60
C LEU A 31 6.27 8.55 -0.69
N LYS A 32 7.32 8.26 -1.46
CA LYS A 32 7.59 8.90 -2.75
C LYS A 32 6.99 8.15 -3.93
N ALA A 33 6.41 6.96 -3.68
CA ALA A 33 5.70 6.25 -4.72
C ALA A 33 4.56 7.13 -5.24
N ASP A 34 4.46 7.16 -6.57
CA ASP A 34 3.42 7.89 -7.29
C ASP A 34 2.16 7.04 -7.26
N THR A 35 1.32 7.27 -6.25
CA THR A 35 0.04 6.60 -6.04
C THR A 35 -1.00 7.15 -7.02
N PHE A 36 -1.04 6.58 -8.22
CA PHE A 36 -1.96 6.98 -9.30
C PHE A 36 -3.31 6.26 -9.25
N GLY A 37 -3.51 5.37 -8.27
CA GLY A 37 -4.78 4.72 -8.00
C GLY A 37 -5.75 5.65 -7.28
N LYS A 38 -7.06 5.48 -7.47
CA LYS A 38 -8.06 6.15 -6.64
C LYS A 38 -7.92 5.71 -5.18
N ASN A 39 -7.80 4.40 -4.97
CA ASN A 39 -7.53 3.79 -3.66
C ASN A 39 -6.14 3.13 -3.66
N ASN A 40 -5.38 3.31 -2.59
CA ASN A 40 -4.00 2.84 -2.51
C ASN A 40 -3.79 2.11 -1.18
N TYR A 41 -3.43 0.82 -1.26
CA TYR A 41 -3.27 -0.07 -0.10
C TYR A 41 -1.85 -0.60 -0.01
N MET A 42 -1.33 -0.69 1.20
CA MET A 42 -0.07 -1.36 1.50
C MET A 42 -0.34 -2.52 2.46
N ILE A 43 -0.07 -3.74 2.00
CA ILE A 43 -0.24 -4.96 2.78
C ILE A 43 1.14 -5.41 3.25
N ASN A 44 1.38 -5.33 4.55
CA ASN A 44 2.58 -5.88 5.16
C ASN A 44 2.39 -7.38 5.46
N VAL A 45 3.22 -8.21 4.84
CA VAL A 45 3.22 -9.67 5.02
C VAL A 45 3.96 -10.09 6.29
N ALA A 46 4.92 -9.28 6.75
CA ALA A 46 5.66 -9.56 7.97
C ALA A 46 4.86 -9.14 9.22
N SER A 47 4.85 -9.97 10.26
CA SER A 47 4.24 -9.66 11.56
C SER A 47 4.99 -8.55 12.34
N MET A 48 5.94 -7.84 11.71
CA MET A 48 6.81 -6.88 12.36
C MET A 48 6.22 -5.47 12.25
N LYS A 49 5.90 -4.91 13.42
CA LYS A 49 5.19 -3.65 13.71
C LYS A 49 5.83 -2.34 13.19
N ASN A 50 6.86 -2.40 12.34
CA ASN A 50 7.63 -1.21 11.95
C ASN A 50 7.17 -0.67 10.58
N GLY A 51 5.97 -0.08 10.58
CA GLY A 51 5.33 0.50 9.40
C GLY A 51 5.98 1.79 8.89
N ILE A 52 6.18 1.87 7.57
CA ILE A 52 6.68 3.02 6.82
C ILE A 52 5.54 3.52 5.93
N GLY A 53 4.93 4.62 6.36
CA GLY A 53 4.31 5.57 5.44
C GLY A 53 2.86 5.91 5.78
N TYR A 54 2.68 6.91 6.65
CA TYR A 54 1.40 7.17 7.32
C TYR A 54 0.37 8.00 6.52
N ASP A 55 0.70 8.58 5.36
CA ASP A 55 -0.18 9.61 4.74
C ASP A 55 -0.81 9.26 3.38
N LYS A 56 -0.28 8.29 2.61
CA LYS A 56 -0.75 8.00 1.23
C LYS A 56 -1.35 6.61 1.03
N TRP A 57 -1.24 5.74 2.03
CA TRP A 57 -1.56 4.32 1.93
C TRP A 57 -2.48 3.91 3.07
N VAL A 58 -3.49 3.11 2.76
CA VAL A 58 -4.23 2.35 3.76
C VAL A 58 -3.41 1.12 4.10
N HIS A 59 -2.94 1.04 5.34
CA HIS A 59 -2.10 -0.06 5.82
C HIS A 59 -2.92 -1.25 6.29
N ILE A 60 -2.47 -2.44 5.91
CA ILE A 60 -3.08 -3.72 6.30
C ILE A 60 -1.95 -4.62 6.78
N ASP A 61 -1.93 -4.94 8.07
CA ASP A 61 -0.95 -5.85 8.66
C ASP A 61 -1.45 -7.29 8.61
N GLY A 62 -0.61 -8.19 8.11
CA GLY A 62 -0.88 -9.62 8.00
C GLY A 62 -1.42 -10.01 6.62
N PHE A 63 -0.99 -11.18 6.14
CA PHE A 63 -1.38 -11.70 4.84
C PHE A 63 -2.35 -12.88 5.00
N SER A 64 -3.64 -12.61 4.78
CA SER A 64 -4.71 -13.62 4.74
C SER A 64 -5.82 -13.18 3.79
N GLU A 65 -6.76 -14.07 3.47
CA GLU A 65 -7.94 -13.73 2.65
C GLU A 65 -8.75 -12.56 3.24
N ALA A 66 -8.73 -12.42 4.57
CA ALA A 66 -9.40 -11.33 5.28
C ALA A 66 -8.87 -9.94 4.90
N ALA A 67 -7.63 -9.82 4.39
CA ALA A 67 -7.10 -8.55 3.88
C ALA A 67 -7.90 -8.04 2.67
N ILE A 68 -8.33 -8.94 1.80
CA ILE A 68 -9.13 -8.59 0.62
C ILE A 68 -10.56 -8.23 1.03
N ASP A 69 -11.14 -8.97 1.99
CA ASP A 69 -12.45 -8.64 2.52
C ASP A 69 -12.46 -7.27 3.22
N TYR A 70 -11.39 -6.96 3.98
CA TYR A 70 -11.20 -5.63 4.55
C TYR A 70 -11.18 -4.54 3.47
N ILE A 71 -10.42 -4.71 2.39
CA ILE A 71 -10.38 -3.74 1.28
C ILE A 71 -11.80 -3.55 0.69
N ARG A 72 -12.53 -4.63 0.47
CA ARG A 72 -13.89 -4.58 -0.09
C ARG A 72 -14.86 -3.82 0.80
N GLU A 73 -14.82 -4.02 2.11
CA GLU A 73 -15.68 -3.29 3.04
C GLU A 73 -15.23 -1.83 3.21
N TYR A 74 -13.92 -1.59 3.26
CA TYR A 74 -13.34 -0.24 3.36
C TYR A 74 -13.79 0.64 2.18
N GLU A 75 -13.72 0.12 0.97
CA GLU A 75 -14.15 0.87 -0.22
C GLU A 75 -15.65 1.21 -0.17
N LYS A 76 -16.52 0.36 0.41
CA LYS A 76 -17.95 0.69 0.52
C LYS A 76 -18.22 1.89 1.44
N ILE A 77 -17.39 2.07 2.47
CA ILE A 77 -17.53 3.18 3.43
C ILE A 77 -17.14 4.50 2.76
N ASP A 78 -16.13 4.48 1.88
CA ASP A 78 -15.66 5.67 1.15
C ASP A 78 -16.67 6.17 0.11
N PHE A 79 -17.57 5.30 -0.37
CA PHE A 79 -18.63 5.63 -1.33
C PHE A 79 -19.98 6.05 -0.69
N GLN A 80 -20.04 6.33 0.62
CA GLN A 80 -21.22 6.92 1.30
C GLN A 80 -21.03 8.40 1.65
#